data_AF-A0AAD8A297-F1
#
_entry.id   AF-A0AAD8A297-F1
#
_cell.length_a   1.000
_cell.length_b   1.000
_cell.length_c   1.000
_cell.angle_alpha   90.00
_cell.angle_beta   90.00
_cell.angle_gamma   90.00
#
_symmetry.space_group_name_H-M   'P 1'
#
loop_
_entity.id
_entity.type
_entity.pdbx_description
1 polymer ?
#
loop_
_entity_poly.entity_id
_entity_poly.type
_entity_poly.pdbx_seq_one_letter_code
_entity_poly.pdbx_strand_id
1 'polypeptide(L)'
;NQEYIFDLTKDWIYSKKIREDILVMKKYFISCKSAVENRLLWQLQEKQHFVENVDSYSLQDLIDINSGELLEYLEKVQALFIKHIKEDCKMIQTFANGRGFLLFAQSAG
;
A
#
# COMPACT_ATOMS: atom_id res chain seq x y z
N ASN A 1 -6.71 -27.70 -12.05
CA ASN A 1 -7.29 -27.98 -10.72
C ASN A 1 -8.08 -26.78 -10.25
N GLN A 2 -9.29 -27.00 -9.78
CA GLN A 2 -10.22 -25.93 -9.39
C GLN A 2 -9.71 -25.13 -8.19
N GLU A 3 -9.00 -25.77 -7.25
CA GLU A 3 -8.37 -25.13 -6.07
C GLU A 3 -7.33 -24.07 -6.44
N TYR A 4 -6.45 -24.36 -7.41
CA TYR A 4 -5.41 -23.42 -7.85
C TYR A 4 -5.96 -22.11 -8.40
N ILE A 5 -7.12 -22.17 -9.07
CA ILE A 5 -7.79 -20.95 -9.58
C ILE A 5 -8.36 -20.13 -8.42
N PHE A 6 -8.92 -20.78 -7.39
CA PHE A 6 -9.45 -20.08 -6.22
C PHE A 6 -8.35 -19.37 -5.42
N ASP A 7 -7.20 -20.01 -5.23
CA ASP A 7 -6.10 -19.39 -4.48
C ASP A 7 -5.47 -18.23 -5.25
N LEU A 8 -5.22 -18.39 -6.56
CA LEU A 8 -4.79 -17.29 -7.41
C LEU A 8 -5.77 -16.10 -7.38
N THR A 9 -7.08 -16.38 -7.32
CA THR A 9 -8.12 -15.35 -7.24
C THR A 9 -8.08 -14.62 -5.90
N LYS A 10 -7.83 -15.33 -4.79
CA LYS A 10 -7.69 -14.71 -3.46
C LYS A 10 -6.47 -13.79 -3.40
N ASP A 11 -5.32 -14.25 -3.89
CA ASP A 11 -4.07 -13.48 -3.90
C ASP A 11 -4.21 -12.22 -4.75
N TRP A 12 -4.91 -12.34 -5.88
CA TRP A 12 -5.23 -11.19 -6.72
C TRP A 12 -6.15 -10.18 -6.01
N ILE A 13 -7.24 -10.63 -5.38
CA ILE A 13 -8.14 -9.76 -4.59
C ILE A 13 -7.38 -9.10 -3.44
N TYR A 14 -6.49 -9.84 -2.77
CA TYR A 14 -5.71 -9.32 -1.66
C TYR A 14 -4.70 -8.26 -2.11
N SER A 15 -3.95 -8.52 -3.19
CA SER A 15 -3.03 -7.54 -3.78
C SER A 15 -3.78 -6.26 -4.22
N LYS A 16 -4.99 -6.40 -4.76
CA LYS A 16 -5.86 -5.28 -5.12
C LYS A 16 -6.21 -4.43 -3.90
N LYS A 17 -6.60 -5.06 -2.79
CA LYS A 17 -6.94 -4.37 -1.54
C LYS A 17 -5.75 -3.58 -0.99
N ILE A 18 -4.56 -4.18 -0.91
CA ILE A 18 -3.35 -3.48 -0.43
C ILE A 18 -3.03 -2.27 -1.31
N ARG A 19 -3.21 -2.40 -2.63
CA ARG A 19 -2.99 -1.29 -3.57
C ARG A 19 -4.00 -0.15 -3.39
N GLU A 20 -5.28 -0.47 -3.14
CA GLU A 20 -6.29 0.53 -2.79
C GLU A 20 -5.90 1.27 -1.50
N ASP A 21 -5.43 0.54 -0.49
CA ASP A 21 -4.94 1.12 0.76
C ASP A 21 -3.75 2.06 0.53
N ILE A 22 -2.78 1.64 -0.29
CA ILE A 22 -1.62 2.44 -0.68
C ILE A 22 -2.05 3.74 -1.39
N LEU A 23 -3.05 3.71 -2.27
CA LEU A 23 -3.57 4.93 -2.92
C LEU A 23 -4.23 5.89 -1.94
N VAL A 24 -4.94 5.35 -0.94
CA VAL A 24 -5.50 6.16 0.14
C VAL A 24 -4.37 6.81 0.95
N MET A 25 -3.34 6.03 1.33
CA MET A 25 -2.15 6.53 2.03
C MET A 25 -1.35 7.55 1.20
N LYS A 26 -1.32 7.43 -0.13
CA LYS A 26 -0.68 8.42 -1.02
C LYS A 26 -1.28 9.81 -0.86
N LYS A 27 -2.62 9.91 -0.80
CA LYS A 27 -3.30 11.21 -0.58
C LYS A 27 -2.85 11.86 0.73
N TYR A 28 -2.61 11.04 1.75
CA TYR A 28 -2.06 11.48 3.02
C TYR A 28 -0.60 11.97 2.88
N PHE A 29 0.27 11.19 2.23
CA PHE A 29 1.69 11.56 2.09
C PHE A 29 1.92 12.82 1.27
N ILE A 30 1.10 13.11 0.26
CA ILE A 30 1.19 14.37 -0.49
C ILE A 30 0.93 15.59 0.42
N SER A 31 0.04 15.43 1.41
CA SER A 31 -0.27 16.48 2.39
C SER A 31 0.71 16.54 3.58
N CYS A 32 1.56 15.53 3.74
CA CYS A 32 2.50 15.41 4.86
C CYS A 32 3.91 15.85 4.47
N LYS A 33 4.38 16.98 5.02
CA LYS A 33 5.74 17.49 4.76
C LYS A 33 6.84 16.49 5.11
N SER A 34 6.72 15.79 6.24
CA SER A 34 7.71 14.78 6.67
C SER A 34 7.76 13.57 5.72
N ALA A 35 6.63 13.17 5.14
CA ALA A 35 6.60 12.08 4.17
C ALA A 35 7.24 12.47 2.83
N VAL A 36 7.07 13.72 2.42
CA VAL A 36 7.72 14.29 1.23
C VAL A 36 9.24 14.39 1.44
N GLU A 37 9.69 14.87 2.60
CA GLU A 37 11.11 14.95 2.95
C GLU A 37 11.79 13.58 2.98
N ASN A 38 11.13 12.57 3.57
CA ASN A 38 11.61 11.19 3.61
C ASN A 38 11.41 10.43 2.28
N ARG A 39 10.82 11.08 1.27
CA ARG A 39 10.53 10.51 -0.05
C ARG A 39 9.82 9.15 0.04
N LEU A 40 8.86 9.01 0.95
CA LEU A 40 8.19 7.71 1.18
C LEU A 40 7.49 7.18 -0.08
N LEU A 41 6.89 8.05 -0.88
CA LEU A 41 6.29 7.68 -2.15
C LEU A 41 7.31 7.18 -3.19
N TRP A 42 8.58 7.53 -3.04
CA TRP A 42 9.66 7.05 -3.90
C TRP A 42 10.19 5.68 -3.49
N GLN A 43 9.84 5.17 -2.30
CA GLN A 43 10.20 3.81 -1.88
C GLN A 43 9.54 2.72 -2.74
N LEU A 44 8.48 3.07 -3.48
CA LEU A 44 7.90 2.17 -4.49
C LEU A 44 8.78 2.00 -5.74
N GLN A 45 9.88 2.77 -5.88
CA GLN A 45 10.89 2.68 -6.95
C GLN A 45 10.35 2.23 -8.32
N GLU A 46 10.57 0.96 -8.70
CA GLU A 46 10.26 0.38 -10.02
C GLU A 46 8.77 0.07 -10.23
N LYS A 47 7.95 0.16 -9.18
CA LYS A 47 6.52 -0.18 -9.19
C LYS A 47 5.63 1.06 -8.93
N GLN A 48 6.05 2.23 -9.43
CA GLN A 48 5.28 3.49 -9.35
C GLN A 48 3.88 3.38 -9.99
N HIS A 49 3.67 2.49 -10.97
CA HIS A 49 2.36 2.28 -11.58
C HIS A 49 1.29 1.83 -10.58
N PHE A 50 1.68 1.20 -9.47
CA PHE A 50 0.76 0.79 -8.41
C PHE A 50 0.19 1.95 -7.59
N VAL A 51 0.87 3.09 -7.56
CA VAL A 51 0.39 4.33 -6.93
C VAL A 51 -0.34 5.25 -7.90
N GLU A 52 -0.49 4.87 -9.16
CA GLU A 52 -1.19 5.63 -10.20
C GLU A 52 -2.56 5.04 -10.53
N ASN A 53 -2.65 3.71 -10.63
CA ASN A 53 -3.91 3.02 -10.93
C ASN A 53 -3.93 1.68 -10.19
N VAL A 54 -5.09 1.24 -9.70
CA VAL A 54 -5.28 -0.07 -9.04
C VAL A 54 -5.44 -1.20 -10.07
N ASP A 55 -5.99 -0.90 -11.24
CA ASP A 55 -6.37 -1.89 -12.24
C ASP A 55 -5.25 -2.17 -13.26
N SER A 56 -4.13 -1.44 -13.20
CA SER A 56 -2.96 -1.69 -14.04
C SER A 56 -2.12 -2.83 -13.46
N TYR A 57 -2.00 -3.94 -14.20
CA TYR A 57 -1.06 -5.02 -13.91
C TYR A 57 -0.22 -5.27 -15.15
N SER A 58 1.10 -5.35 -14.98
CA SER A 58 1.96 -5.92 -16.02
C SER A 58 1.88 -7.45 -15.98
N LEU A 59 2.29 -8.10 -17.07
CA LEU A 59 2.44 -9.56 -17.09
C LEU A 59 3.38 -10.06 -15.98
N GLN A 60 4.44 -9.30 -15.69
CA GLN A 60 5.36 -9.61 -14.60
C GLN A 60 4.65 -9.55 -13.25
N ASP A 61 3.80 -8.56 -13.01
CA ASP A 61 3.04 -8.46 -11.76
C ASP A 61 2.09 -9.65 -11.57
N LEU A 62 1.48 -10.18 -12.64
CA LEU A 62 0.64 -11.37 -12.56
C LEU A 62 1.45 -12.64 -12.23
N ILE A 63 2.68 -12.73 -12.74
CA ILE A 63 3.62 -13.81 -12.39
C ILE A 63 4.05 -13.68 -10.92
N ASP A 64 4.39 -12.47 -10.49
CA ASP A 64 4.82 -12.17 -9.13
C ASP A 64 3.69 -12.38 -8.09
N ILE A 65 2.42 -12.20 -8.49
CA ILE A 65 1.25 -12.54 -7.65
C ILE A 65 1.17 -14.04 -7.47
N ASN A 66 1.36 -14.80 -8.54
CA ASN A 66 1.33 -16.25 -8.50
C ASN A 66 2.53 -16.86 -7.73
N SER A 67 3.69 -16.18 -7.71
CA SER A 67 4.83 -16.58 -6.88
C SER A 67 4.72 -16.11 -5.43
N GLY A 68 3.79 -15.19 -5.11
CA GLY A 68 3.64 -14.56 -3.80
C GLY A 68 4.65 -13.42 -3.54
N GLU A 69 5.63 -13.22 -4.42
CA GLU A 69 6.65 -12.17 -4.27
C GLU A 69 6.05 -10.77 -4.30
N LEU A 70 4.99 -10.55 -5.10
CA LEU A 70 4.32 -9.26 -5.14
C LEU A 70 3.62 -8.95 -3.81
N LEU A 71 2.99 -9.95 -3.19
CA LEU A 71 2.29 -9.78 -1.92
C LEU A 71 3.27 -9.38 -0.82
N GLU A 72 4.38 -10.10 -0.68
CA GLU A 72 5.41 -9.74 0.29
C GLU A 72 5.97 -8.33 0.08
N TYR A 73 6.17 -7.93 -1.18
CA TYR A 73 6.62 -6.59 -1.52
C TYR A 73 5.59 -5.53 -1.08
N LEU A 74 4.33 -5.73 -1.44
CA LEU A 74 3.23 -4.82 -1.10
C LEU A 74 3.04 -4.70 0.41
N GLU A 75 3.11 -5.81 1.15
CA GLU A 75 3.03 -5.83 2.62
C GLU A 75 4.21 -5.07 3.26
N LYS A 76 5.44 -5.26 2.77
CA LYS A 76 6.62 -4.51 3.26
C LYS A 76 6.44 -3.01 3.07
N VAL A 77 5.98 -2.59 1.89
CA VAL A 77 5.70 -1.17 1.59
C VAL A 77 4.56 -0.64 2.47
N GLN A 78 3.47 -1.40 2.61
CA GLN A 78 2.33 -1.03 3.44
C GLN A 78 2.75 -0.89 4.91
N ALA A 79 3.58 -1.79 5.44
CA ALA A 79 4.10 -1.73 6.80
C ALA A 79 4.96 -0.48 7.03
N LEU A 80 5.84 -0.13 6.09
CA LEU A 80 6.62 1.12 6.14
C LEU A 80 5.70 2.35 6.17
N PHE A 81 4.64 2.33 5.37
CA PHE A 81 3.66 3.42 5.30
C PHE A 81 2.86 3.56 6.59
N ILE A 82 2.37 2.44 7.13
CA ILE A 82 1.67 2.38 8.41
C ILE A 82 2.58 2.86 9.53
N LYS A 83 3.84 2.43 9.56
CA LYS A 83 4.82 2.87 10.56
C LYS A 83 5.01 4.38 10.52
N HIS A 84 5.18 4.96 9.33
CA HIS A 84 5.30 6.41 9.24
C HIS A 84 4.04 7.12 9.76
N ILE A 85 2.85 6.66 9.34
CA ILE A 85 1.56 7.23 9.76
C ILE A 85 1.39 7.15 11.29
N LYS A 86 1.74 6.01 11.91
CA LYS A 86 1.52 5.78 13.35
C LYS A 86 2.60 6.39 14.24
N GLU A 87 3.87 6.30 13.85
CA GLU A 87 5.01 6.55 14.74
C GLU A 87 5.78 7.81 14.36
N ASP A 88 6.09 7.99 13.07
CA ASP A 88 7.00 9.07 12.64
C ASP A 88 6.27 10.38 12.32
N CYS A 89 4.98 10.32 12.00
CA CYS A 89 4.27 11.48 11.48
C CYS A 89 3.69 12.39 12.57
N LYS A 90 4.37 13.52 12.82
CA LYS A 90 3.91 14.59 13.71
C LYS A 90 2.58 15.25 13.30
N MET A 91 2.18 15.15 12.03
CA MET A 91 0.92 15.76 11.52
C MET A 91 -0.34 15.09 12.08
N ILE A 92 -0.29 13.79 12.40
CA ILE A 92 -1.42 13.07 13.00
C ILE A 92 -1.64 13.46 14.46
N GLN A 93 -0.61 13.94 15.16
CA GLN A 93 -0.75 14.46 16.51
C GLN A 93 -1.44 15.83 16.55
N THR A 94 -1.41 16.58 15.45
CA THR A 94 -1.87 17.99 15.42
C THR A 94 -3.17 18.23 14.65
N PHE A 95 -3.52 17.40 13.66
CA PHE A 95 -4.73 17.59 12.83
C PHE A 95 -5.83 16.55 13.13
N ALA A 96 -7.06 17.04 13.39
CA ALA A 96 -8.27 16.22 13.57
C ALA A 96 -8.58 15.29 12.37
N ASN A 97 -8.12 15.64 11.16
CA ASN A 97 -8.24 14.82 9.95
C ASN A 97 -7.32 13.58 9.95
N GLY A 98 -6.31 13.54 10.82
CA GLY A 98 -5.42 12.39 11.00
C GLY A 98 -6.09 11.20 11.70
N ARG A 99 -7.18 11.43 12.44
CA ARG A 99 -7.91 10.37 13.16
C ARG A 99 -8.57 9.36 12.23
N GLY A 100 -9.07 9.81 11.06
CA GLY A 100 -9.64 8.91 10.04
C GLY A 100 -8.59 7.95 9.45
N PHE A 101 -7.36 8.43 9.24
CA PHE A 101 -6.26 7.61 8.73
C PHE A 101 -5.66 6.68 9.80
N LEU A 102 -5.68 7.07 11.08
CA LEU A 102 -5.32 6.16 12.17
C LEU A 102 -6.28 4.97 12.29
N LEU A 103 -7.59 5.20 12.14
CA LEU A 103 -8.59 4.12 12.12
C LEU A 103 -8.37 3.19 10.93
N PHE A 104 -8.09 3.75 9.75
CA PHE A 104 -7.75 2.97 8.55
C PHE A 104 -6.49 2.12 8.75
N ALA A 105 -5.43 2.71 9.31
CA ALA A 105 -4.17 2.02 9.62
C ALA A 105 -4.29 1.00 10.77
N GLN A 106 -5.35 1.04 11.58
CA GLN A 106 -5.66 0.04 12.60
C GLN A 106 -6.45 -1.16 12.03
N SER A 107 -7.23 -0.96 10.97
CA SER A 107 -8.01 -2.00 10.30
C SER A 107 -7.29 -2.69 9.13
N ALA A 108 -6.13 -2.18 8.71
CA ALA A 108 -5.31 -2.71 7.63
C ALA A 108 -4.25 -3.74 8.11
N GLY A 109 -4.44 -4.30 9.31
CA GLY A 109 -3.60 -5.36 9.89
C GLY A 109 -4.38 -6.65 10.11
#